data_AF-A0A7W7LIF7-F1
#
_entry.id   AF-A0A7W7LIF7-F1
#
_cell.length_a   1.000
_cell.length_b   1.000
_cell.length_c   1.000
_cell.angle_alpha   90.00
_cell.angle_beta   90.00
_cell.angle_gamma   90.00
#
_symmetry.space_group_name_H-M   'P 1'
#
loop_
_entity.id
_entity.type
_entity.pdbx_description
1 polymer ?
#
loop_
_entity_poly.entity_id
_entity_poly.type
_entity_poly.pdbx_seq_one_letter_code
_entity_poly.pdbx_strand_id
1 'polypeptide(L)'
;MLHTVLRRRALGESVEQIQPDLFIPTGKRKGQNPSVASIYRALAEHAKREAYPEAVEAAHADFGALQAASEVPGPRLALPDRASL
;
A
#
# COMPACT_ATOMS: atom_id res chain seq x y z
N MET A 1 -2.56 7.19 -4.53
CA MET A 1 -1.51 6.98 -5.55
C MET A 1 -1.85 5.85 -6.52
N LEU A 2 -2.01 4.60 -6.08
CA LEU A 2 -2.33 3.45 -6.97
C LEU A 2 -3.60 3.67 -7.80
N HIS A 3 -4.70 4.10 -7.17
CA HIS A 3 -5.95 4.43 -7.88
C HIS A 3 -5.72 5.43 -9.04
N THR A 4 -4.94 6.49 -8.81
CA THR A 4 -4.62 7.50 -9.82
C THR A 4 -3.83 6.91 -10.99
N VAL A 5 -2.83 6.07 -10.68
CA VAL A 5 -2.05 5.33 -11.70
C VAL A 5 -2.97 4.49 -12.57
N LEU A 6 -3.85 3.70 -11.98
CA LEU A 6 -4.75 2.79 -12.71
C LEU A 6 -5.74 3.54 -13.59
N ARG A 7 -6.36 4.60 -13.07
CA ARG A 7 -7.27 5.46 -13.84
C ARG A 7 -6.57 6.05 -15.07
N ARG A 8 -5.39 6.63 -14.87
CA ARG A 8 -4.62 7.25 -15.97
C ARG A 8 -4.11 6.22 -16.97
N ARG A 9 -3.74 5.03 -16.50
CA ARG A 9 -3.39 3.94 -17.42
C ARG A 9 -4.58 3.46 -18.24
N ALA A 10 -5.78 3.41 -17.66
CA ALA A 10 -7.01 3.12 -18.38
C ALA A 10 -7.38 4.21 -19.41
N LEU A 11 -6.93 5.45 -19.20
CA LEU A 11 -7.02 6.55 -20.17
C LEU A 11 -5.94 6.50 -21.26
N GLY A 12 -5.07 5.48 -21.26
CA GLY A 12 -4.03 5.27 -22.27
C GLY A 12 -2.71 5.98 -22.00
N GLU A 13 -2.55 6.63 -20.84
CA GLU A 13 -1.33 7.38 -20.52
C GLU A 13 -0.14 6.45 -20.19
N SER A 14 1.05 6.77 -20.69
CA SER A 14 2.32 6.04 -20.42
C SER A 14 2.83 6.24 -18.99
N VAL A 15 3.78 5.41 -18.52
CA VAL A 15 4.24 5.47 -17.12
C VAL A 15 5.05 6.75 -16.90
N GLU A 16 5.77 7.15 -17.94
CA GLU A 16 6.61 8.33 -18.07
C GLU A 16 5.76 9.61 -18.05
N GLN A 17 4.51 9.55 -18.54
CA GLN A 17 3.53 10.65 -18.44
C GLN A 17 2.86 10.71 -17.07
N ILE A 18 2.63 9.57 -16.43
CA ILE A 18 1.99 9.50 -15.12
C ILE A 18 2.95 9.92 -13.99
N GLN A 19 4.23 9.53 -14.05
CA GLN A 19 5.19 9.71 -12.97
C GLN A 19 5.38 11.17 -12.53
N PRO A 20 5.58 12.16 -13.43
CA PRO A 20 5.83 13.55 -13.04
C PRO A 20 4.66 14.17 -12.29
N ASP A 21 3.44 13.77 -12.65
CA ASP A 21 2.19 14.31 -12.11
C ASP A 21 1.71 13.59 -10.84
N LEU A 22 2.36 12.48 -10.47
CA LEU A 22 2.19 11.87 -9.16
C LEU A 22 2.95 12.63 -8.06
N PHE A 23 3.65 13.71 -8.42
CA PHE A 23 4.21 14.68 -7.49
C PHE A 23 3.08 15.40 -6.75
N ILE A 24 3.10 15.38 -5.42
CA ILE A 24 2.20 16.20 -4.60
C ILE A 24 2.97 17.45 -4.15
N PRO A 25 2.72 18.64 -4.74
CA PRO A 25 3.41 19.86 -4.37
C PRO A 25 2.78 20.55 -3.15
N THR A 26 2.79 19.97 -1.94
CA THR A 26 2.33 20.71 -0.74
C THR A 26 2.92 20.21 0.59
N GLY A 27 3.73 21.04 1.26
CA GLY A 27 4.00 20.98 2.71
C GLY A 27 4.96 19.92 3.25
N LYS A 28 5.26 19.98 4.57
CA LYS A 28 6.39 19.36 5.31
C LYS A 28 6.58 17.83 5.24
N ARG A 29 5.84 17.08 4.43
CA ARG A 29 6.19 15.68 4.13
C ARG A 29 7.00 15.62 2.84
N LYS A 30 8.32 15.57 2.99
CA LYS A 30 9.25 15.27 1.90
C LYS A 30 9.08 13.79 1.51
N GLY A 31 8.84 13.51 0.24
CA GLY A 31 8.86 12.13 -0.23
C GLY A 31 8.69 12.05 -1.73
N GLN A 32 9.82 11.84 -2.42
CA GLN A 32 10.00 11.61 -3.84
C GLN A 32 8.78 11.15 -4.66
N ASN A 33 8.75 11.61 -5.91
CA ASN A 33 7.96 10.97 -6.97
C ASN A 33 8.12 9.45 -6.87
N PRO A 34 7.02 8.67 -6.96
CA PRO A 34 7.16 7.23 -7.04
C PRO A 34 8.12 6.88 -8.17
N SER A 35 9.07 5.99 -7.89
CA SER A 35 9.95 5.51 -8.95
C SER A 35 9.14 4.81 -10.03
N VAL A 36 9.63 4.85 -11.27
CA VAL A 36 9.06 4.09 -12.39
C VAL A 36 8.84 2.63 -12.02
N ALA A 37 9.80 2.01 -11.32
CA ALA A 37 9.70 0.64 -10.81
C ALA A 37 8.53 0.45 -9.83
N SER A 38 8.28 1.42 -8.94
CA SER A 38 7.14 1.38 -8.02
C SER A 38 5.80 1.43 -8.78
N ILE A 39 5.71 2.25 -9.83
CA ILE A 39 4.52 2.34 -10.69
C ILE A 39 4.29 1.02 -11.44
N TYR A 40 5.33 0.44 -12.04
CA TYR A 40 5.21 -0.86 -12.71
C TYR A 40 4.83 -1.99 -11.74
N ARG A 41 5.40 -2.01 -10.53
CA ARG A 41 5.01 -2.98 -9.50
C ARG A 41 3.54 -2.83 -9.13
N ALA A 42 3.06 -1.59 -8.97
CA ALA A 42 1.66 -1.28 -8.71
C ALA A 42 0.73 -1.81 -9.83
N LEU A 43 1.10 -1.61 -11.09
CA LEU A 43 0.34 -2.12 -12.23
C LEU A 43 0.34 -3.66 -12.29
N ALA A 44 1.49 -4.29 -12.06
CA ALA A 44 1.60 -5.74 -12.07
C ALA A 44 0.80 -6.40 -10.94
N GLU A 45 0.85 -5.83 -9.73
CA GLU A 45 0.06 -6.33 -8.60
C GLU A 45 -1.44 -6.17 -8.85
N HIS A 46 -1.87 -5.06 -9.46
CA HIS A 46 -3.26 -4.91 -9.86
C HIS A 46 -3.68 -5.96 -10.90
N ALA A 47 -2.87 -6.16 -11.94
CA ALA A 47 -3.15 -7.17 -12.97
C ALA A 47 -3.27 -8.58 -12.39
N LYS A 48 -2.42 -8.95 -11.42
CA LYS A 48 -2.53 -10.24 -10.72
C LYS A 48 -3.84 -10.36 -9.94
N ARG A 49 -4.27 -9.30 -9.25
CA ARG A 49 -5.52 -9.31 -8.48
C ARG A 49 -6.75 -9.46 -9.37
N GLU A 50 -6.77 -8.77 -10.52
CA GLU A 50 -7.82 -8.91 -11.51
C GLU A 50 -7.86 -10.30 -12.15
N ALA A 51 -6.68 -10.92 -12.35
CA ALA A 51 -6.58 -12.25 -12.95
C ALA A 51 -6.97 -13.40 -12.00
N TYR A 52 -6.84 -13.19 -10.69
CA TYR A 52 -7.04 -14.24 -9.67
C TYR A 52 -7.85 -13.71 -8.46
N PRO A 53 -9.10 -13.28 -8.67
CA PRO A 53 -9.91 -12.71 -7.59
C PRO A 53 -10.15 -13.72 -6.47
N GLU A 54 -10.41 -14.99 -6.79
CA GLU A 54 -10.59 -16.06 -5.81
C GLU A 54 -9.36 -16.30 -4.93
N ALA A 55 -8.15 -16.17 -5.48
CA ALA A 55 -6.92 -16.30 -4.71
C ALA A 55 -6.72 -15.15 -3.72
N VAL A 56 -7.18 -13.94 -4.09
CA VAL A 56 -7.16 -12.76 -3.22
C VAL A 56 -8.15 -12.94 -2.07
N GLU A 57 -9.37 -13.39 -2.34
CA GLU A 57 -10.39 -13.66 -1.31
C GLU A 57 -9.95 -14.77 -0.35
N ALA A 58 -9.37 -15.86 -0.86
CA ALA A 58 -8.82 -16.94 -0.03
C ALA A 58 -7.70 -16.42 0.88
N ALA A 59 -6.77 -15.64 0.35
CA ALA A 59 -5.69 -15.04 1.14
C ALA A 59 -6.23 -14.09 2.23
N HIS A 60 -7.31 -13.34 1.95
CA HIS A 60 -7.97 -12.51 2.95
C HIS A 60 -8.63 -13.34 4.06
N ALA A 61 -9.30 -14.43 3.70
CA ALA A 61 -9.89 -15.36 4.66
C ALA A 61 -8.82 -16.01 5.55
N ASP A 62 -7.73 -16.50 4.96
CA ASP A 62 -6.60 -17.10 5.68
C ASP A 62 -5.94 -16.11 6.65
N PHE A 63 -5.71 -14.87 6.20
CA PHE A 63 -5.18 -13.83 7.08
C PHE A 63 -6.14 -13.47 8.22
N GLY A 64 -7.45 -13.42 7.94
CA GLY A 64 -8.48 -13.23 8.97
C GLY A 64 -8.46 -14.35 10.01
N ALA A 65 -8.31 -15.60 9.57
CA ALA A 65 -8.19 -16.76 10.45
C ALA A 65 -6.92 -16.70 11.31
N LEU A 66 -5.78 -16.27 10.76
CA LEU A 66 -4.54 -16.06 11.51
C LEU A 66 -4.70 -14.97 12.58
N GLN A 67 -5.34 -13.85 12.24
CA GLN A 67 -5.60 -12.75 13.18
C GLN A 67 -6.58 -13.15 14.29
N ALA A 68 -7.56 -13.98 13.99
CA ALA A 68 -8.51 -14.50 14.98
C ALA A 68 -7.89 -15.57 15.89
N ALA A 69 -6.93 -16.35 15.38
CA ALA A 69 -6.21 -17.37 16.14
C ALA A 69 -5.07 -16.79 17.01
N SER A 70 -4.52 -15.63 16.63
CA SER A 70 -3.61 -14.89 17.49
C SER A 70 -4.40 -13.96 18.41
N GLU A 71 -4.41 -14.23 19.72
CA GLU A 71 -4.45 -13.14 20.70
C GLU A 71 -3.19 -12.30 20.48
N VAL A 72 -3.22 -11.35 19.53
CA VAL A 72 -2.11 -10.44 19.31
C VAL A 72 -1.97 -9.64 20.60
N PRO A 73 -0.84 -9.73 21.34
CA PRO A 73 -0.60 -8.77 22.40
C PRO A 73 -0.62 -7.41 21.73
N GLY A 74 -1.56 -6.56 22.13
CA GLY A 74 -1.65 -5.19 21.63
C GLY A 74 -0.29 -4.50 21.68
N PRO A 75 -0.09 -3.41 20.91
CA PRO A 75 1.16 -2.67 20.92
C PRO A 75 1.58 -2.44 22.37
N ARG A 76 2.77 -2.94 22.78
CA ARG A 76 3.26 -2.75 24.14
C ARG A 76 3.26 -1.26 24.41
N LEU A 77 2.26 -0.79 25.16
CA LEU A 77 2.30 0.52 25.77
C LEU A 77 3.51 0.48 26.68
N ALA A 78 4.52 1.28 26.35
CA ALA A 78 5.65 1.49 27.24
C ALA A 78 5.06 2.01 28.56
N LEU A 79 5.01 1.14 29.57
CA LEU A 79 4.69 1.55 30.93
C LEU A 79 5.71 2.62 31.32
N PRO A 80 5.28 3.82 31.75
CA PRO A 80 6.23 4.83 32.19
C PRO A 80 7.05 4.27 33.35
N ASP A 81 8.36 4.40 33.20
CA ASP A 81 9.36 3.93 34.13
C ASP A 81 9.06 4.45 35.54
N ARG A 82 8.94 3.52 36.50
CA ARG A 82 8.54 3.81 37.88
C ARG A 82 9.76 4.24 38.71
N ALA A 83 10.61 5.10 38.12
CA ALA A 83 11.84 5.59 38.71
C ALA A 83 11.79 7.12 38.83
N SER A 84 10.84 7.61 39.64
CA SER A 84 10.86 8.97 40.20
C SER A 84 10.17 8.94 41.56
N LEU A 85 10.91 8.53 42.59
CA LEU A 85 10.67 8.89 44.00
C LEU A 85 11.95 9.54 44.53
#